data_AF-A0A7J3IGB0-F1
#
_entry.id   AF-A0A7J3IGB0-F1
#
_cell.length_a   1.000
_cell.length_b   1.000
_cell.length_c   1.000
_cell.angle_alpha   90.00
_cell.angle_beta   90.00
_cell.angle_gamma   90.00
#
_symmetry.space_group_name_H-M   'P 1'
#
loop_
_entity.id
_entity.type
_entity.pdbx_description
1 polymer ?
#
loop_
_entity_poly.entity_id
_entity_poly.type
_entity_poly.pdbx_seq_one_letter_code
_entity_poly.pdbx_strand_id
1 'polypeptide(L)'
;MDSGKIIAEGKIEDLKRNYAPKSVISIEFFNPNEQHRAREELGRYLEPKDIVAINGSIRVYSEDPDTLLPQISLNLFKAGVKIASLRVVKPTLEDVFLRLTGRRIMEVEG
;
A
#
# COMPACT_ATOMS: atom_id res chain seq x y z
N MET A 1 -1.30 -13.00 -33.30
CA MET A 1 -1.56 -13.46 -31.92
C MET A 1 -0.21 -13.74 -31.27
N ASP A 2 -0.10 -13.46 -29.96
CA ASP A 2 1.02 -13.78 -29.04
C ASP A 2 2.24 -12.85 -28.85
N SER A 3 2.30 -11.64 -29.41
CA SER A 3 3.41 -10.72 -29.10
C SER A 3 3.11 -9.65 -28.03
N GLY A 4 1.85 -9.48 -27.62
CA GLY A 4 1.48 -8.49 -26.59
C GLY A 4 1.54 -9.02 -25.15
N LYS A 5 1.26 -10.31 -24.96
CA LYS A 5 1.14 -10.93 -23.62
C LYS A 5 2.49 -11.24 -22.99
N ILE A 6 3.43 -11.75 -23.78
CA ILE A 6 4.77 -12.15 -23.33
C ILE A 6 5.65 -10.93 -23.01
N ILE A 7 5.54 -9.84 -23.78
CA ILE A 7 6.28 -8.59 -23.51
C ILE A 7 5.78 -7.93 -22.22
N ALA A 8 4.48 -8.02 -21.94
CA ALA A 8 3.92 -7.57 -20.67
C ALA A 8 4.39 -8.44 -19.50
N GLU A 9 4.33 -9.77 -19.62
CA GLU A 9 4.76 -10.70 -18.54
C GLU A 9 6.24 -10.53 -18.17
N GLY A 10 7.16 -10.52 -19.14
CA GLY A 10 8.59 -10.34 -18.85
C GLY A 10 8.91 -9.00 -18.20
N LYS A 11 8.31 -7.91 -18.70
CA LYS A 11 8.46 -6.58 -18.10
C LYS A 11 7.83 -6.51 -16.69
N ILE A 12 6.71 -7.19 -16.46
CA ILE A 12 6.02 -7.25 -15.15
C ILE A 12 6.83 -8.07 -14.14
N GLU A 13 7.42 -9.19 -14.53
CA GLU A 13 8.28 -9.99 -13.65
C GLU A 13 9.52 -9.21 -13.22
N ASP A 14 10.17 -8.51 -14.15
CA ASP A 14 11.32 -7.64 -13.85
C ASP A 14 10.95 -6.47 -12.93
N LEU A 15 9.76 -5.87 -13.14
CA LEU A 15 9.22 -4.82 -12.26
C LEU A 15 8.96 -5.35 -10.85
N LYS A 16 8.34 -6.52 -10.73
CA LYS A 16 8.12 -7.18 -9.42
C LYS A 16 9.44 -7.50 -8.73
N ARG A 17 10.43 -8.01 -9.46
CA ARG A 17 11.72 -8.43 -8.88
C ARG A 17 12.54 -7.27 -8.33
N ASN A 18 12.48 -6.11 -8.96
CA ASN A 18 13.32 -4.97 -8.61
C ASN A 18 12.62 -3.92 -7.74
N TYR A 19 11.27 -3.86 -7.76
CA TYR A 19 10.52 -2.76 -7.12
C TYR A 19 9.36 -3.21 -6.24
N ALA A 20 8.97 -4.49 -6.23
CA ALA A 20 7.91 -4.94 -5.33
C ALA A 20 8.37 -4.78 -3.87
N PRO A 21 7.56 -4.16 -3.01
CA PRO A 21 7.82 -4.25 -1.57
C PRO A 21 7.75 -5.73 -1.16
N LYS A 22 8.53 -6.16 -0.17
CA LYS A 22 8.45 -7.57 0.27
C LYS A 22 7.07 -7.93 0.81
N SER A 23 6.41 -6.97 1.43
CA SER A 23 5.10 -7.16 2.04
C SER A 23 4.29 -5.87 2.03
N VAL A 24 2.98 -6.01 2.15
CA VAL A 24 2.07 -4.88 2.31
C VAL A 24 1.25 -5.09 3.57
N ILE A 25 1.24 -4.11 4.46
CA ILE A 25 0.31 -4.06 5.58
C ILE A 25 -0.94 -3.33 5.10
N SER A 26 -2.07 -4.04 5.05
CA SER A 26 -3.36 -3.50 4.68
C SER A 26 -4.15 -3.13 5.92
N ILE A 27 -4.66 -1.90 5.93
CA ILE A 27 -5.44 -1.28 7.01
C ILE A 27 -6.82 -0.93 6.46
N GLU A 28 -7.83 -1.58 6.99
CA GLU A 28 -9.24 -1.28 6.72
C GLU A 28 -9.83 -0.59 7.95
N PHE A 29 -10.74 0.35 7.73
CA PHE A 29 -11.37 1.14 8.80
C PHE A 29 -12.86 0.85 8.87
N PHE A 30 -13.45 0.97 10.05
CA PHE A 30 -14.91 0.88 10.21
C PHE A 30 -15.63 2.06 9.56
N ASN A 31 -14.95 3.20 9.44
CA ASN A 31 -15.44 4.39 8.76
C ASN A 31 -14.33 4.93 7.85
N PRO A 32 -14.58 5.11 6.53
CA PRO A 32 -13.61 5.70 5.60
C PRO A 32 -13.06 7.07 6.03
N ASN A 33 -13.80 7.83 6.85
CA ASN A 33 -13.34 9.12 7.37
C ASN A 33 -12.10 9.01 8.27
N GLU A 34 -11.84 7.84 8.85
CA GLU A 34 -10.64 7.59 9.66
C GLU A 34 -9.36 7.52 8.80
N GLN A 35 -9.48 7.29 7.49
CA GLN A 35 -8.34 7.11 6.58
C GLN A 35 -7.41 8.33 6.55
N HIS A 36 -7.97 9.55 6.58
CA HIS A 36 -7.15 10.76 6.55
C HIS A 36 -6.31 10.90 7.82
N ARG A 37 -6.94 10.78 9.00
CA ARG A 37 -6.26 10.83 10.29
C ARG A 37 -5.23 9.71 10.44
N ALA A 38 -5.58 8.49 10.02
CA ALA A 38 -4.65 7.37 10.03
C ALA A 38 -3.42 7.65 9.16
N ARG A 39 -3.60 8.23 7.98
CA ARG A 39 -2.49 8.60 7.09
C ARG A 39 -1.58 9.65 7.71
N GLU A 40 -2.15 10.69 8.34
CA GLU A 40 -1.37 11.72 9.03
C GLU A 40 -0.54 11.13 10.17
N GLU A 41 -1.13 10.26 10.98
CA GLU A 41 -0.43 9.60 12.09
C GLU A 41 0.69 8.68 11.60
N LEU A 42 0.45 7.91 10.53
CA LEU A 42 1.46 7.07 9.90
C LEU A 42 2.61 7.90 9.31
N GLY A 43 2.29 9.05 8.70
CA GLY A 43 3.28 9.96 8.11
C GLY A 43 4.23 10.62 9.10
N ARG A 44 4.00 10.48 10.41
CA ARG A 44 4.93 10.98 11.45
C ARG A 44 6.20 10.15 11.60
N TYR A 45 6.18 8.88 11.18
CA TYR A 45 7.30 7.96 11.37
C TYR A 45 7.56 7.05 10.16
N LEU A 46 6.74 7.13 9.12
CA LEU A 46 6.93 6.43 7.85
C LEU A 46 7.09 7.41 6.71
N GLU A 47 7.87 7.00 5.72
CA GLU A 47 8.09 7.79 4.50
C GLU A 47 6.78 7.89 3.68
N PRO A 48 6.43 9.06 3.13
CA PRO A 48 5.21 9.23 2.35
C PRO A 48 5.06 8.28 1.16
N LYS A 49 6.17 7.83 0.57
CA LYS A 49 6.21 6.88 -0.56
C LYS A 49 5.76 5.46 -0.18
N ASP A 50 5.85 5.12 1.10
CA ASP A 50 5.52 3.80 1.61
C ASP A 50 4.07 3.75 2.16
N ILE A 51 3.34 4.87 2.12
CA ILE A 51 1.94 4.97 2.59
C ILE A 51 1.03 5.31 1.40
N VAL A 52 0.14 4.38 1.07
CA VAL A 52 -0.81 4.54 -0.04
C VAL A 52 -2.24 4.48 0.47
N ALA A 53 -2.99 5.55 0.27
CA ALA A 53 -4.43 5.60 0.56
C ALA A 53 -5.24 5.25 -0.70
N ILE A 54 -6.02 4.18 -0.66
CA ILE A 54 -6.81 3.68 -1.78
C ILE A 54 -8.15 3.11 -1.29
N ASN A 55 -9.25 3.48 -1.95
CA ASN A 55 -10.61 2.96 -1.70
C ASN A 55 -11.02 2.93 -0.20
N GLY A 56 -10.74 4.01 0.54
CA GLY A 56 -11.04 4.07 1.98
C GLY A 56 -10.17 3.19 2.87
N SER A 57 -9.10 2.57 2.35
CA SER A 57 -8.11 1.76 3.07
C SER A 57 -6.70 2.37 2.97
N ILE A 58 -5.78 1.95 3.85
CA ILE A 58 -4.36 2.29 3.72
C ILE A 58 -3.56 1.01 3.45
N ARG A 59 -2.61 1.11 2.52
CA ARG A 59 -1.58 0.12 2.26
C ARG A 59 -0.25 0.72 2.67
N VAL A 60 0.48 0.00 3.53
CA VAL A 60 1.82 0.38 3.96
C VAL A 60 2.82 -0.64 3.41
N TYR A 61 3.80 -0.16 2.67
CA TYR A 61 4.86 -0.99 2.11
C TYR A 61 5.95 -1.24 3.14
N SER A 62 6.31 -2.50 3.36
CA SER A 62 7.29 -2.88 4.38
C SER A 62 8.24 -3.97 3.91
N GLU A 63 9.51 -3.81 4.29
CA GLU A 63 10.55 -4.83 4.20
C GLU A 63 10.53 -5.78 5.41
N ASP A 64 10.00 -5.33 6.54
CA ASP A 64 9.87 -6.08 7.80
C ASP A 64 8.47 -5.82 8.41
N PRO A 65 7.44 -6.57 7.95
CA PRO A 65 6.07 -6.37 8.43
C PRO A 65 5.88 -6.83 9.87
N ASP A 66 6.67 -7.78 10.36
CA ASP A 66 6.54 -8.35 11.70
C ASP A 66 6.89 -7.33 12.79
N THR A 67 7.89 -6.49 12.52
CA THR A 67 8.25 -5.36 13.37
C THR A 67 7.30 -4.18 13.18
N LEU A 68 6.91 -3.88 11.95
CA LEU A 68 6.15 -2.67 11.64
C LEU A 68 4.66 -2.77 12.02
N LEU A 69 4.04 -3.94 11.88
CA LEU A 69 2.61 -4.12 12.15
C LEU A 69 2.24 -3.80 13.61
N PRO A 70 2.97 -4.30 14.64
CA PRO A 70 2.71 -3.90 16.03
C PRO A 70 2.85 -2.41 16.27
N GLN A 71 3.83 -1.74 15.64
CA GLN A 71 4.04 -0.30 15.76
C GLN A 71 2.86 0.48 15.17
N ILE A 72 2.41 0.10 13.97
CA ILE A 72 1.22 0.68 13.32
C ILE A 72 0.00 0.51 14.19
N SER A 73 -0.25 -0.71 14.69
CA SER A 73 -1.39 -1.01 15.55
C SER A 73 -1.41 -0.11 16.80
N LEU A 74 -0.26 -0.02 17.50
CA LEU A 74 -0.14 0.78 18.71
C LEU A 74 -0.32 2.28 18.46
N ASN A 75 0.29 2.82 17.40
CA ASN A 75 0.23 4.26 17.09
C ASN A 75 -1.17 4.68 16.67
N LEU A 76 -1.84 3.89 15.81
CA LEU A 76 -3.22 4.15 15.42
C LEU A 76 -4.17 4.03 16.60
N PHE A 77 -3.98 3.05 17.48
CA PHE A 77 -4.76 2.90 18.70
C PHE A 77 -4.60 4.11 19.63
N LYS A 78 -3.36 4.56 19.89
CA LYS A 78 -3.08 5.76 20.71
C LYS A 78 -3.68 7.03 20.13
N ALA A 79 -3.71 7.13 18.80
CA ALA A 79 -4.38 8.23 18.10
C ALA A 79 -5.92 8.10 18.10
N GLY A 80 -6.48 7.02 18.66
CA GLY A 80 -7.92 6.74 18.73
C GLY A 80 -8.54 6.27 17.41
N VAL A 81 -7.74 5.88 16.43
CA VAL A 81 -8.19 5.52 15.08
C VAL A 81 -8.84 4.15 15.12
N LYS A 82 -10.08 4.04 14.64
CA LYS A 82 -10.84 2.79 14.64
C LYS A 82 -10.58 1.97 13.38
N ILE A 83 -9.67 1.00 13.49
CA ILE A 83 -9.39 0.01 12.44
C ILE A 83 -10.40 -1.14 12.49
N ALA A 84 -10.92 -1.55 11.34
CA ALA A 84 -11.73 -2.75 11.17
C ALA A 84 -10.84 -3.99 10.97
N SER A 85 -9.71 -3.83 10.28
CA SER A 85 -8.76 -4.91 10.08
C SER A 85 -7.36 -4.39 9.83
N LEU A 86 -6.36 -5.16 10.27
CA LEU A 86 -4.95 -4.96 10.02
C LEU A 86 -4.31 -6.30 9.63
N ARG A 87 -3.85 -6.43 8.38
CA ARG A 87 -3.35 -7.72 7.84
C ARG A 87 -2.09 -7.51 7.01
N VAL A 88 -1.15 -8.46 7.11
CA VAL A 88 -0.06 -8.57 6.14
C VAL A 88 -0.57 -9.33 4.92
N VAL A 89 -0.39 -8.76 3.74
CA VAL A 89 -0.79 -9.36 2.46
C VAL A 89 0.38 -9.33 1.48
N LYS A 90 0.32 -10.21 0.48
CA LYS A 90 1.26 -10.14 -0.64
C LYS A 90 1.00 -8.86 -1.46
N PRO A 91 2.06 -8.19 -1.96
CA PRO A 91 1.90 -7.07 -2.88
C PRO A 91 1.16 -7.49 -4.14
N THR A 92 0.29 -6.62 -4.64
CA THR A 92 -0.39 -6.80 -5.92
C THR A 92 0.37 -6.08 -7.04
N LEU A 93 -0.03 -6.29 -8.29
CA LEU A 93 0.52 -5.54 -9.41
C LEU A 93 0.24 -4.03 -9.28
N GLU A 94 -0.95 -3.68 -8.78
CA GLU A 94 -1.33 -2.29 -8.50
C GLU A 94 -0.40 -1.64 -7.48
N ASP A 95 0.04 -2.36 -6.45
CA ASP A 95 1.03 -1.85 -5.49
C ASP A 95 2.36 -1.51 -6.16
N VAL A 96 2.83 -2.39 -7.05
CA VAL A 96 4.07 -2.18 -7.80
C VAL A 96 3.94 -0.93 -8.67
N PHE A 97 2.80 -0.76 -9.36
CA PHE A 97 2.54 0.44 -10.15
C PHE A 97 2.50 1.70 -9.30
N LEU A 98 1.75 1.71 -8.19
CA LEU A 98 1.60 2.88 -7.32
C LEU A 98 2.92 3.31 -6.67
N ARG A 99 3.76 2.34 -6.30
CA ARG A 99 5.10 2.60 -5.75
C ARG A 99 6.04 3.21 -6.80
N LEU A 100 5.95 2.77 -8.05
CA LEU A 100 6.81 3.23 -9.14
C LEU A 100 6.45 4.62 -9.66
N THR A 101 5.16 4.91 -9.82
CA THR A 101 4.73 6.17 -10.43
C THR A 101 4.71 7.32 -9.44
N GLY A 102 4.71 7.03 -8.12
CA GLY A 102 4.55 8.05 -7.06
C GLY A 102 3.26 8.87 -7.20
N ARG A 103 2.35 8.45 -8.09
CA ARG A 103 1.15 9.16 -8.52
C ARG A 103 0.08 8.12 -8.71
N ARG A 104 -1.08 8.36 -8.06
CA ARG A 104 -2.35 7.78 -8.50
C ARG A 104 -2.41 7.98 -10.01
N ILE A 105 -2.46 6.89 -10.76
CA ILE A 105 -3.09 6.90 -12.07
C ILE A 105 -4.54 7.33 -11.79
N MET A 106 -4.79 8.64 -11.85
CA MET A 106 -6.15 9.09 -12.11
C MET A 106 -6.45 8.58 -13.51
N GLU A 107 -7.43 7.68 -13.60
CA GLU A 107 -8.02 7.24 -14.85
C GLU A 107 -8.20 8.46 -15.76
N VAL A 108 -7.48 8.45 -16.88
CA VAL A 108 -7.82 9.26 -18.05
C VAL A 108 -8.28 8.28 -19.12
N GLU A 109 -9.52 7.84 -18.98
CA GLU A 109 -10.37 7.37 -20.07
C GLU A 109 -11.74 7.97 -19.70
N GLY A 110 -12.33 8.92 -20.42
CA GLY A 110 -12.53 8.99 -21.86
C GLY A 110 -14.04 9.12 -22.05
#